data_AF-A0A521QP26-F1
#
_entry.id   AF-A0A521QP26-F1
#
_cell.length_a   1.000
_cell.length_b   1.000
_cell.length_c   1.000
_cell.angle_alpha   90.00
_cell.angle_beta   90.00
_cell.angle_gamma   90.00
#
_symmetry.space_group_name_H-M   'P 1'
#
loop_
_entity.id
_entity.type
_entity.pdbx_description
1 polymer ?
#
loop_
_entity_poly.entity_id
_entity_poly.type
_entity_poly.pdbx_seq_one_letter_code
_entity_poly.pdbx_strand_id
1 'polypeptide(L)'
;MDTNANGGCLTPNELWSVEAHRQQAERAIERLIVGHFMTSKARQNAHSVFLDPGDGTGPDKIIKWLSNNSPGTVINRAKMKAGFDAGKYAVPDIVTQREPVASSEFYEIKPKSVNGRREGGRKIDDFMQLVRDFSLRIAPGHEYDPHGAFTLVAGLPFVDGKYKAELKWFQDQPGLILYEICFTRTVRVGDKKVELTDQVLLAIAALIAGLVLVGLKFMPAQQPAGGGIVPGKGDKET
;
A
#
# COMPACT_ATOMS: atom_id res chain seq x y z
N MET A 1 -8.10 2.45 32.94
CA MET A 1 -7.76 3.22 31.73
C MET A 1 -8.13 2.35 30.55
N ASP A 2 -9.13 2.78 29.79
CA ASP A 2 -9.75 1.99 28.73
C ASP A 2 -8.72 1.48 27.72
N THR A 3 -8.83 0.20 27.36
CA THR A 3 -8.22 -0.36 26.16
C THR A 3 -8.53 0.56 24.99
N ASN A 4 -7.55 0.89 24.14
CA ASN A 4 -7.89 1.59 22.91
C ASN A 4 -8.99 0.77 22.18
N ALA A 5 -9.88 1.44 21.45
CA ALA A 5 -11.00 0.76 20.78
C ALA A 5 -10.54 -0.33 19.78
N ASN A 6 -9.23 -0.44 19.51
CA ASN A 6 -8.59 -1.32 18.55
C ASN A 6 -7.84 -2.51 19.17
N GLY A 7 -8.04 -2.82 20.46
CA GLY A 7 -7.58 -4.09 21.05
C GLY A 7 -6.07 -4.34 21.01
N GLY A 8 -5.24 -3.30 21.16
CA GLY A 8 -3.76 -3.42 21.17
C GLY A 8 -3.10 -3.23 19.80
N CYS A 9 -3.86 -2.80 18.80
CA CYS A 9 -3.34 -2.36 17.51
C CYS A 9 -3.22 -0.83 17.44
N LEU A 10 -2.17 -0.35 16.78
CA LEU A 10 -1.82 1.06 16.63
C LEU A 10 -1.45 1.36 15.17
N THR A 11 -1.67 2.60 14.75
CA THR A 11 -1.25 3.13 13.46
C THR A 11 0.05 3.94 13.58
N PRO A 12 0.74 4.22 12.46
CA PRO A 12 1.94 5.05 12.50
C PRO A 12 1.76 6.42 13.16
N ASN A 13 0.59 7.05 12.98
CA ASN A 13 0.25 8.30 13.66
C ASN A 13 0.27 8.22 15.19
N GLU A 14 -0.04 7.04 15.75
CA GLU A 14 -0.05 6.81 17.19
C GLU A 14 1.33 6.40 17.73
N LEU A 15 2.18 5.85 16.87
CA LEU A 15 3.51 5.35 17.22
C LEU A 15 4.61 6.40 17.10
N TRP A 16 4.50 7.31 16.14
CA TRP A 16 5.54 8.29 15.83
C TRP A 16 5.00 9.72 15.90
N SER A 17 5.48 10.47 16.88
CA SER A 17 5.22 11.91 17.01
C SER A 17 6.00 12.78 16.02
N VAL A 18 7.11 12.25 15.49
CA VAL A 18 7.96 12.94 14.49
C VAL A 18 7.50 12.57 13.08
N GLU A 19 7.03 13.58 12.33
CA GLU A 19 6.51 13.45 10.96
C GLU A 19 7.43 12.63 10.04
N ALA A 20 8.73 12.96 10.02
CA ALA A 20 9.68 12.30 9.14
C ALA A 20 9.81 10.79 9.42
N HIS A 21 9.78 10.38 10.70
CA HIS A 21 9.81 8.97 11.09
C HIS A 21 8.52 8.27 10.72
N ARG A 22 7.38 8.92 10.94
CA ARG A 22 6.07 8.41 10.56
C ARG A 22 6.02 8.13 9.06
N GLN A 23 6.32 9.13 8.23
CA GLN A 23 6.30 8.98 6.78
C GLN A 23 7.28 7.89 6.30
N GLN A 24 8.43 7.75 6.96
CA GLN A 24 9.37 6.68 6.63
C GLN A 24 8.80 5.30 6.94
N ALA A 25 8.12 5.13 8.08
CA ALA A 25 7.45 3.89 8.45
C ALA A 25 6.27 3.58 7.51
N GLU A 26 5.46 4.57 7.16
CA GLU A 26 4.34 4.44 6.22
C GLU A 26 4.83 3.94 4.85
N ARG A 27 5.86 4.58 4.28
CA ARG A 27 6.49 4.14 3.02
C ARG A 27 7.06 2.73 3.10
N ALA A 28 7.63 2.35 4.23
CA ALA A 28 8.15 1.00 4.44
C ALA A 28 7.03 -0.05 4.45
N ILE A 29 5.94 0.24 5.15
CA ILE A 29 4.76 -0.62 5.22
C ILE A 29 4.10 -0.75 3.85
N GLU A 30 3.92 0.35 3.13
CA GLU A 30 3.40 0.37 1.76
C GLU A 30 4.25 -0.54 0.86
N ARG A 31 5.58 -0.47 0.93
CA ARG A 31 6.47 -1.38 0.16
C ARG A 31 6.29 -2.85 0.51
N LEU A 32 6.05 -3.19 1.78
CA LEU A 32 5.78 -4.57 2.19
C LEU A 32 4.44 -5.06 1.60
N ILE A 33 3.41 -4.23 1.66
CA ILE A 33 2.07 -4.55 1.13
C ILE A 33 2.11 -4.65 -0.39
N VAL A 34 2.83 -3.74 -1.06
CA VAL A 34 3.09 -3.80 -2.51
C VAL A 34 3.87 -5.07 -2.86
N GLY A 35 4.91 -5.42 -2.10
CA GLY A 35 5.66 -6.66 -2.29
C GLY A 35 4.78 -7.91 -2.20
N HIS A 36 3.84 -7.93 -1.26
CA HIS A 36 2.82 -8.99 -1.17
C HIS A 36 1.84 -8.96 -2.35
N PHE A 37 1.35 -7.78 -2.75
CA PHE A 37 0.53 -7.64 -3.95
C PHE A 37 1.22 -8.23 -5.18
N MET A 38 2.54 -8.03 -5.33
CA MET A 38 3.30 -8.54 -6.47
C MET A 38 3.34 -10.07 -6.59
N THR A 39 3.04 -10.81 -5.51
CA THR A 39 2.95 -12.28 -5.53
C THR A 39 1.51 -12.79 -5.66
N SER A 40 0.51 -11.90 -5.60
CA SER A 40 -0.92 -12.24 -5.61
C SER A 40 -1.46 -12.62 -6.99
N LYS A 41 -2.64 -13.27 -7.02
CA LYS A 41 -3.39 -13.54 -8.25
C LYS A 41 -3.77 -12.26 -9.00
N ALA A 42 -4.17 -11.21 -8.27
CA ALA A 42 -4.51 -9.91 -8.84
C ALA A 42 -3.38 -9.31 -9.68
N ARG A 43 -2.12 -9.51 -9.24
CA ARG A 43 -0.94 -9.17 -10.04
C ARG A 43 -0.74 -10.12 -11.21
N GLN A 44 -0.83 -11.43 -10.99
CA GLN A 44 -0.61 -12.44 -12.04
C GLN A 44 -1.57 -12.26 -13.23
N ASN A 45 -2.79 -11.82 -12.97
CA ASN A 45 -3.81 -11.54 -13.97
C ASN A 45 -3.66 -10.17 -14.65
N ALA A 46 -2.70 -9.34 -14.23
CA ALA A 46 -2.43 -8.04 -14.84
C ALA A 46 -1.32 -8.13 -15.89
N HIS A 47 -1.56 -7.59 -17.09
CA HIS A 47 -0.53 -7.48 -18.13
C HIS A 47 0.51 -6.41 -17.78
N SER A 48 0.08 -5.35 -17.11
CA SER A 48 0.94 -4.24 -16.70
C SER A 48 0.50 -3.70 -15.34
N VAL A 49 1.46 -3.19 -14.57
CA VAL A 49 1.21 -2.59 -13.26
C VAL A 49 1.98 -1.28 -13.13
N PHE A 50 1.28 -0.26 -12.65
CA PHE A 50 1.84 0.97 -12.14
C PHE A 50 1.93 0.90 -10.62
N LEU A 51 3.05 1.39 -10.08
CA LEU A 51 3.28 1.58 -8.64
C LEU A 51 3.67 3.04 -8.43
N ASP A 52 3.01 3.74 -7.52
CA ASP A 52 3.39 5.11 -7.15
C ASP A 52 4.77 5.06 -6.46
N PRO A 53 5.79 5.79 -6.95
CA PRO A 53 7.08 5.86 -6.29
C PRO A 53 7.06 6.57 -4.92
N GLY A 54 6.03 7.40 -4.63
CA GLY A 54 5.98 8.19 -3.40
C GLY A 54 7.07 9.27 -3.31
N ASP A 55 7.65 9.67 -4.44
CA ASP A 55 8.75 10.65 -4.55
C ASP A 55 8.29 12.01 -5.15
N GLY A 56 6.98 12.22 -5.27
CA GLY A 56 6.38 13.41 -5.87
C GLY A 56 6.31 13.40 -7.40
N THR A 57 6.95 12.44 -8.07
CA THR A 57 6.89 12.30 -9.55
C THR A 57 5.75 11.39 -10.04
N GLY A 58 4.89 10.95 -9.12
CA GLY A 58 3.72 10.10 -9.38
C GLY A 58 2.87 10.58 -10.55
N PRO A 59 2.47 11.88 -10.62
CA PRO A 59 1.66 12.41 -11.72
C PRO A 59 2.25 12.17 -13.11
N ASP A 60 3.52 12.48 -13.33
CA ASP A 60 4.15 12.31 -14.65
C ASP A 60 4.27 10.84 -15.02
N LYS A 61 4.60 9.99 -14.04
CA LYS A 61 4.75 8.54 -14.24
C LYS A 61 3.40 7.88 -14.54
N ILE A 62 2.32 8.25 -13.84
CA ILE A 62 0.99 7.67 -14.09
C ILE A 62 0.41 8.16 -15.43
N ILE A 63 0.61 9.43 -15.80
CA ILE A 63 0.19 9.95 -17.12
C ILE A 63 0.85 9.15 -18.23
N LYS A 64 2.17 8.94 -18.12
CA LYS A 64 2.93 8.13 -19.08
C LYS A 64 2.43 6.69 -19.11
N TRP A 65 2.22 6.07 -17.95
CA TRP A 65 1.74 4.70 -17.87
C TRP A 65 0.34 4.56 -18.47
N LEU A 66 -0.62 5.40 -18.10
CA LEU A 66 -1.99 5.39 -18.63
C LEU A 66 -2.00 5.55 -20.14
N SER A 67 -1.17 6.46 -20.67
CA SER A 67 -1.07 6.69 -22.12
C SER A 67 -0.58 5.46 -22.91
N ASN A 68 0.18 4.58 -22.25
CA ASN A 68 0.72 3.38 -22.87
C ASN A 68 -0.14 2.13 -22.58
N ASN A 69 -1.05 2.19 -21.60
CA ASN A 69 -1.77 1.03 -21.06
C ASN A 69 -3.31 1.21 -21.13
N SER A 70 -3.81 2.23 -21.83
CA SER A 70 -5.24 2.45 -22.07
C SER A 70 -5.54 2.31 -23.57
N PRO A 71 -5.56 1.07 -24.11
CA PRO A 71 -5.76 0.84 -25.54
C PRO A 71 -7.10 1.44 -26.01
N GLY A 72 -7.10 2.00 -27.22
CA GLY A 72 -8.30 2.63 -27.79
C GLY A 72 -8.68 3.98 -27.15
N THR A 73 -7.95 4.48 -26.15
CA THR A 73 -8.20 5.78 -25.53
C THR A 73 -7.11 6.78 -25.88
N VAL A 74 -7.47 7.89 -26.55
CA VAL A 74 -6.54 8.99 -26.81
C VAL A 74 -6.48 9.89 -25.58
N ILE A 75 -5.38 9.80 -24.83
CA ILE A 75 -5.18 10.60 -23.61
C ILE A 75 -4.54 11.95 -23.95
N ASN A 76 -5.28 13.03 -23.70
CA ASN A 76 -4.72 14.38 -23.70
C ASN A 76 -3.85 14.58 -22.43
N ARG A 77 -2.55 14.29 -22.55
CA ARG A 77 -1.57 14.35 -21.46
C ARG A 77 -1.49 15.74 -20.81
N ALA A 78 -1.59 16.81 -21.60
CA ALA A 78 -1.52 18.18 -21.08
C ALA A 78 -2.74 18.50 -20.18
N LYS A 79 -3.95 18.13 -20.62
CA LYS A 79 -5.17 18.26 -19.81
C LYS A 79 -5.09 17.42 -18.53
N MET A 80 -4.55 16.21 -18.62
CA MET A 80 -4.41 15.33 -17.46
C MET A 80 -3.43 15.92 -16.44
N LYS A 81 -2.27 16.39 -16.91
CA LYS A 81 -1.27 17.06 -16.08
C LYS A 81 -1.82 18.32 -15.40
N ALA A 82 -2.53 19.16 -16.13
CA ALA A 82 -3.19 20.34 -15.56
C ALA A 82 -4.19 19.99 -14.45
N GLY A 83 -4.89 18.85 -14.56
CA GLY A 83 -5.77 18.37 -13.49
C GLY A 83 -5.03 17.90 -12.25
N PHE A 84 -3.89 17.21 -12.39
CA PHE A 84 -3.02 16.88 -11.25
C PHE A 84 -2.45 18.14 -10.59
N ASP A 85 -1.98 19.11 -11.39
CA ASP A 85 -1.40 20.37 -10.89
C ASP A 85 -2.45 21.23 -10.15
N ALA A 86 -3.71 21.13 -10.55
CA ALA A 86 -4.84 21.76 -9.88
C ALA A 86 -5.35 20.99 -8.65
N GLY A 87 -4.75 19.84 -8.31
CA GLY A 87 -5.21 18.97 -7.22
C GLY A 87 -6.57 18.32 -7.46
N LYS A 88 -7.02 18.24 -8.72
CA LYS A 88 -8.29 17.61 -9.12
C LYS A 88 -8.21 16.08 -9.09
N TYR A 89 -7.03 15.54 -9.34
CA TYR A 89 -6.78 14.10 -9.45
C TYR A 89 -5.71 13.69 -8.44
N ALA A 90 -5.75 12.42 -8.05
CA ALA A 90 -4.74 11.83 -7.18
C ALA A 90 -4.13 10.56 -7.81
N VAL A 91 -2.94 10.18 -7.37
CA VAL A 91 -2.19 9.03 -7.90
C VAL A 91 -2.36 7.86 -6.93
N PRO A 92 -3.13 6.81 -7.24
CA PRO A 92 -3.25 5.64 -6.36
C PRO A 92 -1.92 4.89 -6.25
N ASP A 93 -1.74 4.16 -5.17
CA ASP A 93 -0.48 3.44 -4.91
C ASP A 93 -0.23 2.31 -5.91
N ILE A 94 -1.29 1.65 -6.40
CA ILE A 94 -1.23 0.56 -7.38
C ILE A 94 -2.29 0.78 -8.45
N VAL A 95 -1.94 0.59 -9.73
CA VAL A 95 -2.91 0.43 -10.83
C VAL A 95 -2.53 -0.78 -11.66
N THR A 96 -3.50 -1.63 -11.99
CA THR A 96 -3.34 -2.79 -12.88
C THR A 96 -4.01 -2.53 -14.22
N GLN A 97 -3.41 -3.03 -15.29
CA GLN A 97 -4.06 -3.13 -16.61
C GLN A 97 -4.37 -4.62 -16.86
N ARG A 98 -5.62 -4.92 -17.24
CA ARG A 98 -6.08 -6.30 -17.52
C ARG A 98 -6.88 -6.49 -18.81
N GLU A 99 -7.15 -5.41 -19.54
CA GLU A 99 -7.91 -5.49 -20.79
C GLU A 99 -7.23 -6.39 -21.83
N PRO A 100 -8.01 -7.09 -22.69
CA PRO A 100 -9.41 -6.81 -23.03
C PRO A 100 -10.49 -7.61 -22.28
N VAL A 101 -10.13 -8.58 -21.45
CA VAL A 101 -11.10 -9.57 -20.91
C VAL A 101 -11.58 -9.24 -19.49
N ALA A 102 -10.82 -8.44 -18.74
CA ALA A 102 -11.15 -8.06 -17.37
C ALA A 102 -10.98 -6.56 -17.16
N SER A 103 -11.69 -6.02 -16.17
CA SER A 103 -11.52 -4.62 -15.76
C SER A 103 -10.15 -4.41 -15.13
N SER A 104 -9.51 -3.34 -15.57
CA SER A 104 -8.31 -2.79 -14.91
C SER A 104 -8.71 -2.24 -13.54
N GLU A 105 -7.80 -2.29 -12.56
CA GLU A 105 -8.12 -1.92 -11.18
C GLU A 105 -7.10 -0.94 -10.58
N PHE A 106 -7.48 -0.27 -9.50
CA PHE A 106 -6.53 0.48 -8.68
C PHE A 106 -6.75 0.24 -7.18
N TYR A 107 -5.69 0.48 -6.40
CA TYR A 107 -5.67 0.30 -4.96
C TYR A 107 -4.92 1.44 -4.29
N GLU A 108 -5.43 1.85 -3.14
CA GLU A 108 -4.84 2.82 -2.22
C GLU A 108 -4.60 2.16 -0.86
N ILE A 109 -3.43 2.40 -0.28
CA ILE A 109 -2.95 1.83 0.97
C ILE A 109 -2.90 2.95 2.01
N LYS A 110 -3.59 2.76 3.14
CA LYS A 110 -3.65 3.75 4.23
C LYS A 110 -3.61 3.11 5.62
N PRO A 111 -3.12 3.83 6.64
CA PRO A 111 -3.23 3.36 8.01
C PRO A 111 -4.70 3.30 8.44
N LYS A 112 -5.07 2.29 9.22
CA LYS A 112 -6.42 2.07 9.78
C LYS A 112 -6.73 3.06 10.91
N SER A 113 -6.79 4.34 10.56
CA SER A 113 -7.20 5.43 11.43
C SER A 113 -8.39 6.17 10.81
N VAL A 114 -9.09 6.99 11.60
CA VAL A 114 -10.18 7.84 11.08
C VAL A 114 -9.68 8.75 9.95
N ASN A 115 -8.49 9.34 10.11
CA ASN A 115 -7.87 10.18 9.09
C ASN A 115 -7.46 9.36 7.86
N GLY A 116 -6.80 8.20 8.05
CA GLY A 116 -6.36 7.35 6.94
C GLY A 116 -7.52 6.83 6.08
N ARG A 117 -8.66 6.49 6.71
CA ARG A 117 -9.90 6.14 6.00
C ARG A 117 -10.43 7.31 5.17
N ARG A 118 -10.53 8.49 5.77
CA ARG A 118 -11.01 9.71 5.10
C ARG A 118 -10.12 10.11 3.92
N GLU A 119 -8.80 10.10 4.13
CA GLU A 119 -7.81 10.45 3.10
C GLU A 119 -7.77 9.41 1.98
N GLY A 120 -7.83 8.12 2.31
CA GLY A 120 -7.94 7.06 1.32
C GLY A 120 -9.21 7.18 0.47
N GLY A 121 -10.36 7.39 1.11
CA GLY A 121 -11.63 7.63 0.41
C GLY A 121 -11.57 8.81 -0.54
N ARG A 122 -11.04 9.96 -0.08
CA ARG A 122 -10.86 11.15 -0.92
C ARG A 122 -9.97 10.86 -2.14
N LYS A 123 -8.84 10.16 -1.93
CA LYS A 123 -7.91 9.85 -3.02
C LYS A 123 -8.52 8.91 -4.06
N ILE A 124 -9.35 7.96 -3.61
CA ILE A 124 -10.17 7.09 -4.49
C ILE A 124 -11.14 7.94 -5.31
N ASP A 125 -11.87 8.87 -4.69
CA ASP A 125 -12.81 9.75 -5.39
C ASP A 125 -12.12 10.63 -6.43
N ASP A 126 -10.97 11.22 -6.07
CA ASP A 126 -10.17 12.08 -6.95
C ASP A 126 -9.60 11.29 -8.14
N PHE A 127 -9.17 10.04 -7.95
CA PHE A 127 -8.75 9.18 -9.06
C PHE A 127 -9.93 8.71 -9.91
N MET A 128 -11.08 8.40 -9.30
CA MET A 128 -12.31 8.09 -10.05
C MET A 128 -12.79 9.27 -10.90
N GLN A 129 -12.52 10.51 -10.46
CA GLN A 129 -12.77 11.69 -11.28
C GLN A 129 -11.88 11.69 -12.53
N LEU A 130 -10.60 11.33 -12.41
CA LEU A 130 -9.71 11.15 -13.57
C LEU A 130 -10.22 10.06 -14.52
N VAL A 131 -10.63 8.90 -13.97
CA VAL A 131 -11.21 7.79 -14.75
C VAL A 131 -12.40 8.28 -15.57
N ARG A 132 -13.33 9.04 -14.99
CA ARG A 132 -14.48 9.63 -15.69
C ARG A 132 -14.08 10.66 -16.74
N ASP A 133 -13.19 11.59 -16.42
CA ASP A 133 -12.80 12.70 -17.30
C ASP A 133 -12.05 12.25 -18.56
N PHE A 134 -11.44 11.07 -18.51
CA PHE A 134 -10.67 10.47 -19.61
C PHE A 134 -11.29 9.16 -20.13
N SER A 135 -12.50 8.82 -19.69
CA SER A 135 -13.23 7.59 -20.08
C SER A 135 -12.39 6.32 -19.95
N LEU A 136 -11.59 6.23 -18.89
CA LEU A 136 -10.74 5.08 -18.64
C LEU A 136 -11.58 3.91 -18.13
N ARG A 137 -11.21 2.69 -18.52
CA ARG A 137 -11.85 1.46 -18.06
C ARG A 137 -11.12 0.88 -16.86
N ILE A 138 -11.04 1.67 -15.80
CA ILE A 138 -10.37 1.31 -14.54
C ILE A 138 -11.38 1.47 -13.41
N ALA A 139 -11.50 0.47 -12.54
CA ALA A 139 -12.41 0.47 -11.39
C ALA A 139 -11.64 0.36 -10.06
N PRO A 140 -12.25 0.72 -8.93
CA PRO A 140 -11.68 0.40 -7.62
C PRO A 140 -11.49 -1.11 -7.49
N GLY A 141 -10.33 -1.54 -7.03
CA GLY A 141 -9.94 -2.94 -7.09
C GLY A 141 -10.63 -3.83 -6.05
N HIS A 142 -10.97 -5.04 -6.43
CA HIS A 142 -11.59 -6.06 -5.56
C HIS A 142 -10.86 -7.41 -5.64
N GLU A 143 -10.04 -7.64 -6.68
CA GLU A 143 -9.35 -8.93 -6.84
C GLU A 143 -8.23 -9.15 -5.82
N TYR A 144 -7.52 -8.08 -5.42
CA TYR A 144 -6.60 -8.11 -4.30
C TYR A 144 -7.35 -7.83 -3.01
N ASP A 145 -7.84 -8.90 -2.40
CA ASP A 145 -8.50 -8.91 -1.10
C ASP A 145 -7.58 -9.59 -0.05
N PRO A 146 -6.55 -8.88 0.44
CA PRO A 146 -5.65 -9.46 1.42
C PRO A 146 -6.35 -9.62 2.77
N HIS A 147 -6.03 -10.72 3.47
CA HIS A 147 -6.08 -10.79 4.93
C HIS A 147 -4.67 -11.11 5.42
N GLY A 148 -3.77 -10.16 5.20
CA GLY A 148 -2.34 -10.35 5.39
C GLY A 148 -1.89 -10.05 6.81
N ALA A 149 -0.89 -10.80 7.26
CA ALA A 149 -0.17 -10.52 8.49
C ALA A 149 1.33 -10.78 8.28
N PHE A 150 2.17 -9.87 8.77
CA PHE A 150 3.62 -9.99 8.72
C PHE A 150 4.18 -9.73 10.12
N THR A 151 4.91 -10.70 10.66
CA THR A 151 5.55 -10.54 11.97
C THR A 151 6.78 -9.65 11.81
N LEU A 152 6.68 -8.40 12.28
CA LEU A 152 7.78 -7.44 12.26
C LEU A 152 8.87 -7.88 13.24
N VAL A 153 8.46 -8.31 14.43
CA VAL A 153 9.35 -8.74 15.51
C VAL A 153 8.66 -9.83 16.32
N ALA A 154 9.42 -10.88 16.68
CA ALA A 154 8.94 -11.98 17.51
C ALA A 154 9.84 -12.20 18.72
N GLY A 155 9.23 -12.31 19.90
CA GLY A 155 9.87 -12.89 21.07
C GLY A 155 10.91 -12.01 21.77
N LEU A 156 10.83 -10.68 21.62
CA LEU A 156 11.71 -9.78 22.37
C LEU A 156 11.49 -9.99 23.88
N PRO A 157 12.54 -10.41 24.62
CA PRO A 157 12.43 -10.56 26.06
C PRO A 157 12.42 -9.19 26.72
N PHE A 158 11.36 -8.90 27.46
CA PHE A 158 11.30 -7.80 28.42
C PHE A 158 11.09 -8.37 29.82
N VAL A 159 11.27 -7.52 30.83
CA VAL A 159 11.28 -7.89 32.27
C VAL A 159 10.11 -8.78 32.67
N ASP A 160 8.99 -8.68 31.95
CA ASP A 160 7.71 -9.26 32.34
C ASP A 160 7.12 -10.21 31.27
N GLY A 161 7.80 -10.47 30.14
CA GLY A 161 7.27 -11.39 29.12
C GLY A 161 7.98 -11.33 27.77
N LYS A 162 7.41 -12.02 26.78
CA LYS A 162 7.84 -11.95 25.38
C LYS A 162 6.88 -11.12 24.57
N TYR A 163 7.40 -10.18 23.79
CA TYR A 163 6.58 -9.31 22.96
C TYR A 163 6.67 -9.72 21.49
N LYS A 164 5.55 -9.61 20.78
CA LYS A 164 5.43 -9.79 19.32
C LYS A 164 4.79 -8.53 18.73
N ALA A 165 5.31 -8.08 17.60
CA ALA A 165 4.69 -7.05 16.77
C ALA A 165 4.35 -7.63 15.40
N GLU A 166 3.13 -7.39 14.95
CA GLU A 166 2.59 -7.90 13.70
C GLU A 166 1.93 -6.77 12.91
N LEU A 167 2.39 -6.55 11.68
CA LEU A 167 1.70 -5.72 10.71
C LEU A 167 0.55 -6.53 10.12
N LYS A 168 -0.67 -6.03 10.24
CA LYS A 168 -1.85 -6.59 9.57
C LYS A 168 -2.33 -5.64 8.49
N TRP A 169 -2.81 -6.17 7.38
CA TRP A 169 -3.49 -5.37 6.36
C TRP A 169 -4.63 -6.15 5.73
N PHE A 170 -5.66 -5.41 5.34
CA PHE A 170 -6.87 -5.97 4.78
C PHE A 170 -7.57 -4.99 3.84
N GLN A 171 -8.42 -5.50 2.96
CA GLN A 171 -9.30 -4.65 2.17
C GLN A 171 -10.47 -4.18 3.03
N ASP A 172 -10.67 -2.87 3.11
CA ASP A 172 -11.78 -2.27 3.86
C ASP A 172 -13.01 -2.02 2.98
N GLN A 173 -12.75 -1.59 1.75
CA GLN A 173 -13.72 -1.44 0.66
C GLN A 173 -12.98 -1.59 -0.68
N PRO A 174 -13.68 -1.75 -1.82
CA PRO A 174 -13.03 -1.80 -3.11
C PRO A 174 -12.07 -0.61 -3.34
N GLY A 175 -10.83 -0.92 -3.68
CA GLY A 175 -9.76 0.05 -3.89
C GLY A 175 -9.10 0.61 -2.62
N LEU A 176 -9.56 0.28 -1.41
CA LEU A 176 -8.94 0.75 -0.15
C LEU A 176 -8.39 -0.43 0.67
N ILE A 177 -7.07 -0.48 0.81
CA ILE A 177 -6.35 -1.39 1.70
C ILE A 177 -5.97 -0.61 2.96
N LEU A 178 -6.37 -1.12 4.12
CA LEU A 178 -6.00 -0.56 5.40
C LEU A 178 -4.97 -1.43 6.10
N TYR A 179 -4.09 -0.81 6.89
CA TYR A 179 -3.13 -1.53 7.72
C TYR A 179 -3.04 -1.02 9.15
N GLU A 180 -2.62 -1.90 10.06
CA GLU A 180 -2.39 -1.60 11.47
C GLU A 180 -1.24 -2.45 12.03
N ILE A 181 -0.59 -1.97 13.09
CA ILE A 181 0.48 -2.69 13.79
C ILE A 181 -0.08 -3.15 15.13
N CYS A 182 -0.23 -4.46 15.29
CA CYS A 182 -0.72 -5.08 16.51
C CYS A 182 0.44 -5.59 17.35
N PHE A 183 0.35 -5.37 18.65
CA PHE A 183 1.35 -5.87 19.58
C PHE A 183 0.69 -6.83 20.57
N THR A 184 1.33 -7.97 20.79
CA THR A 184 0.90 -8.95 21.79
C THR A 184 2.04 -9.26 22.76
N ARG A 185 1.70 -9.42 24.03
CA ARG A 185 2.62 -9.84 25.08
C ARG A 185 2.25 -11.25 25.51
N THR A 186 3.17 -12.19 25.43
CA THR A 186 3.00 -13.52 26.01
C THR A 186 3.67 -13.55 27.38
N VAL A 187 2.86 -13.75 28.43
CA VAL A 187 3.31 -13.98 29.81
C VAL A 187 3.16 -15.46 30.13
N ARG A 188 4.11 -16.04 30.86
CA ARG A 188 3.95 -17.38 31.44
C ARG A 188 3.42 -17.22 32.86
N VAL A 189 2.24 -17.77 33.12
CA VAL A 189 1.66 -17.86 34.46
C VAL A 189 1.57 -19.35 34.79
N GLY A 190 2.53 -19.85 35.57
CA GLY A 190 2.77 -21.29 35.72
C GLY A 190 3.21 -21.93 34.39
N ASP A 191 2.63 -23.08 34.02
CA ASP A 191 2.90 -23.78 32.75
C ASP A 191 2.12 -23.24 31.56
N LYS A 192 1.18 -22.31 31.79
CA LYS A 192 0.32 -21.77 30.73
C LYS A 192 0.89 -20.48 30.15
N LYS A 193 0.88 -20.38 28.82
CA LYS A 193 1.13 -19.12 28.10
C LYS A 193 -0.18 -18.35 28.03
N VAL A 194 -0.18 -17.12 28.51
CA VAL A 194 -1.31 -16.18 28.43
C VAL A 194 -0.88 -15.03 27.53
N GLU A 195 -1.69 -14.71 26.52
CA GLU A 195 -1.49 -13.51 25.72
C GLU A 195 -2.25 -12.34 26.36
N LEU A 196 -1.53 -11.27 26.66
CA LEU A 196 -2.03 -10.02 27.20
C LEU A 196 -1.78 -8.90 26.17
N THR A 197 -2.73 -7.98 26.08
CA THR A 197 -2.62 -6.73 25.34
C THR A 197 -2.39 -5.61 26.34
N ASP A 198 -1.12 -5.36 26.68
CA ASP A 198 -0.73 -4.40 27.72
C ASP A 198 -0.28 -3.04 27.16
N GLN A 199 -0.51 -1.99 27.95
CA GLN A 199 -0.24 -0.57 27.62
C GLN A 199 1.25 -0.16 27.67
N VAL A 200 2.17 -1.07 28.00
CA VAL A 200 3.65 -0.87 27.97
C VAL A 200 4.21 -0.79 26.53
N LEU A 201 3.32 -0.88 25.54
CA LEU A 201 3.55 -0.90 24.09
C LEU A 201 4.40 0.24 23.52
N LEU A 202 4.33 1.45 24.07
CA LEU A 202 4.92 2.65 23.46
C LEU A 202 6.46 2.62 23.43
N ALA A 203 7.11 2.15 24.51
CA ALA A 203 8.57 2.04 24.57
C ALA A 203 9.10 0.95 23.63
N ILE A 204 8.34 -0.14 23.50
CA ILE A 204 8.68 -1.27 22.63
C ILE A 204 8.42 -0.92 21.16
N ALA A 205 7.34 -0.20 20.86
CA ALA A 205 7.04 0.27 19.53
C ALA A 205 8.09 1.27 19.01
N ALA A 206 8.61 2.16 19.87
CA ALA A 206 9.72 3.04 19.52
C ALA A 206 11.03 2.27 19.24
N LEU A 207 11.29 1.17 19.97
CA LEU A 207 12.46 0.31 19.74
C LEU A 207 12.32 -0.50 18.43
N ILE A 208 11.13 -1.07 18.19
CA ILE A 208 10.79 -1.83 16.98
C ILE A 208 10.78 -0.91 15.75
N ALA A 209 10.32 0.33 15.90
CA ALA A 209 10.50 1.35 14.88
C ALA A 209 11.97 1.51 14.49
N GLY A 210 12.86 1.68 15.47
CA GLY A 210 14.30 1.76 15.22
C GLY A 210 14.83 0.54 14.45
N LEU A 211 14.39 -0.66 14.82
CA LEU A 211 14.84 -1.92 14.19
C LEU A 211 14.29 -2.12 12.76
N VAL A 212 13.02 -1.81 12.51
CA VAL A 212 12.41 -1.87 11.17
C VAL A 212 13.10 -0.89 10.23
N LEU A 213 13.44 0.32 10.71
CA LEU A 213 14.16 1.34 9.95
C LEU A 213 15.59 0.93 9.58
N VAL A 214 16.26 0.14 10.41
CA VAL A 214 17.64 -0.33 10.15
C VAL A 214 17.65 -1.60 9.31
N GLY A 215 16.74 -2.56 9.54
CA GLY A 215 16.67 -3.81 8.79
C GLY A 215 16.23 -3.64 7.32
N LEU A 216 15.36 -2.67 7.03
CA LEU A 216 14.87 -2.42 5.66
C LEU A 216 15.89 -1.74 4.75
N LYS A 217 16.98 -1.16 5.27
CA LYS A 217 18.09 -0.65 4.44
C LYS A 217 18.82 -1.75 3.65
N PHE A 218 18.61 -3.01 4.01
CA PHE A 218 19.25 -4.17 3.38
C PHE A 218 18.35 -4.97 2.44
N MET A 219 17.09 -4.56 2.23
CA MET A 219 16.26 -5.16 1.18
C MET A 219 16.59 -4.49 -0.17
N PRO A 220 17.09 -5.24 -1.17
CA PRO A 220 17.34 -4.68 -2.49
C PRO A 220 16.03 -4.15 -3.05
N ALA A 221 16.03 -2.89 -3.48
CA ALA A 221 14.91 -2.34 -4.22
C ALA A 221 14.69 -3.22 -5.46
N GLN A 222 13.58 -3.96 -5.49
CA GLN A 222 13.15 -4.59 -6.74
C GLN A 222 12.79 -3.45 -7.68
N GLN A 223 13.73 -3.12 -8.58
CA GLN A 223 13.40 -2.29 -9.73
C GLN A 223 12.30 -3.03 -10.50
N PRO A 224 11.15 -2.39 -10.80
CA PRO A 224 10.22 -2.98 -11.73
C PRO A 224 10.95 -3.13 -13.06
N ALA A 225 11.00 -4.36 -13.56
CA ALA A 225 11.55 -4.68 -14.87
C ALA A 225 10.74 -3.92 -15.93
N GLY A 226 11.23 -2.73 -16.30
CA GLY A 226 10.83 -2.01 -17.48
C GLY A 226 11.63 -2.53 -18.68
N GLY A 227 10.91 -3.01 -19.69
CA GLY A 227 11.46 -3.44 -20.99
C GLY A 227 10.75 -4.72 -21.45
N GLY A 228 9.80 -4.73 -22.38
CA GLY A 228 9.68 -3.89 -23.56
C GLY A 228 10.46 -4.50 -24.71
N ILE A 229 9.96 -5.59 -25.31
CA ILE A 229 10.27 -5.99 -26.70
C ILE A 229 9.04 -6.65 -27.31
N VAL A 230 8.37 -5.96 -28.24
CA VAL A 230 7.57 -6.59 -29.29
C VAL A 230 8.13 -6.06 -30.61
N PRO A 231 8.77 -6.89 -31.45
CA PRO A 231 9.01 -6.53 -32.84
C PRO A 231 7.79 -6.99 -33.64
N GLY A 232 6.95 -6.05 -34.05
CA GLY A 232 5.96 -6.27 -35.10
C GLY A 232 6.68 -6.55 -36.41
N LYS A 233 6.48 -7.74 -36.95
CA LYS A 233 6.93 -8.12 -38.29
C LYS A 233 5.94 -7.49 -39.27
N GLY A 234 6.37 -6.44 -39.96
CA GLY A 234 5.62 -5.86 -41.06
C GLY A 234 5.59 -6.81 -42.24
N ASP A 235 4.38 -7.12 -42.69
CA ASP A 235 4.13 -7.71 -44.00
C ASP A 235 4.49 -6.69 -45.08
N LYS A 236 5.26 -7.14 -46.08
CA LYS A 236 5.49 -6.37 -47.31
C LYS A 236 4.41 -6.76 -48.31
N GLU A 237 3.56 -5.79 -48.65
CA GLU A 237 2.96 -5.72 -49.98
C GLU A 237 4.05 -5.40 -51.01
N THR A 238 4.25 -6.33 -51.95
CA THR A 238 4.38 -6.19 -53.42
C THR A 238 4.93 -7.49 -53.98
#